data_AF-A0A966NE64-F1
#
_entry.id   AF-A0A966NE64-F1
#
_cell.length_a   1.000
_cell.length_b   1.000
_cell.length_c   1.000
_cell.angle_alpha   90.00
_cell.angle_beta   90.00
_cell.angle_gamma   90.00
#
_symmetry.space_group_name_H-M   'P 1'
#
loop_
_entity.id
_entity.type
_entity.pdbx_description
1 polymer ?
#
loop_
_entity_poly.entity_id
_entity_poly.type
_entity_poly.pdbx_seq_one_letter_code
_entity_poly.pdbx_strand_id
1 'polypeptide(L)'
;SPLFSDYADKLRFIYIPENKTAAYRHNKVFDFPNGTALIKTFAYLNNYQNSNTSKQLLETRLLIKKSNEWVNVSYIWNDDQNEAFLSIAGKTISTKFINEYGNLVDVRYRVPNINQCKECHTSNKKITPIGPKARNLNKSFNYFEGSKNQLMKWHQMGWVENNINIKSMVDWQDESKDLNDRARSYLDINCAHCHIDGGSADTSGLILDYLESNKINLGIYKKPVATGRASNNLRYSIVPGKPDESILLYRMQSLDPGIMMPESGRFLEHTEAVELINKWIKNL
;
A
#
# COMPACT_ATOMS: atom_id res chain seq x y z
N SER A 1 9.03 2.28 1.06
CA SER A 1 7.77 2.47 1.80
C SER A 1 6.84 1.27 1.78
N PRO A 2 6.33 0.79 2.93
CA PRO A 2 5.25 -0.19 3.02
C PRO A 2 3.85 0.45 2.87
N LEU A 3 2.87 -0.36 2.43
CA LEU A 3 1.43 -0.04 2.54
C LEU A 3 1.01 -0.04 4.01
N PHE A 4 0.26 0.98 4.44
CA PHE A 4 -0.36 1.08 5.76
C PHE A 4 -1.66 0.27 5.82
N SER A 5 -1.86 -0.44 6.94
CA SER A 5 -3.08 -1.23 7.21
C SER A 5 -3.18 -1.43 8.72
N ASP A 6 -3.53 -0.38 9.45
CA ASP A 6 -3.64 -0.36 10.92
C ASP A 6 -2.42 -0.95 11.64
N TYR A 7 -1.23 -0.48 11.23
CA TYR A 7 0.06 -0.95 11.74
C TYR A 7 0.34 -2.46 11.63
N ALA A 8 -0.51 -3.24 10.94
CA ALA A 8 -0.31 -4.67 10.77
C ALA A 8 0.98 -4.96 9.97
N ASP A 9 1.75 -5.93 10.46
CA ASP A 9 2.86 -6.55 9.78
C ASP A 9 2.39 -7.24 8.51
N LYS A 10 3.27 -7.29 7.50
CA LYS A 10 2.95 -7.83 6.17
C LYS A 10 4.03 -8.77 5.71
N LEU A 11 3.82 -10.06 5.92
CA LEU A 11 4.65 -11.12 5.34
C LEU A 11 4.26 -11.26 3.87
N ARG A 12 5.24 -11.23 2.96
CA ARG A 12 5.00 -11.25 1.52
C ARG A 12 5.81 -12.35 0.86
N PHE A 13 5.13 -13.13 0.04
CA PHE A 13 5.73 -14.22 -0.72
C PHE A 13 5.29 -14.13 -2.17
N ILE A 14 6.11 -14.70 -3.05
CA ILE A 14 5.82 -14.81 -4.47
C ILE A 14 6.21 -16.20 -4.94
N TYR A 15 5.35 -16.77 -5.77
CA TYR A 15 5.66 -17.95 -6.57
C TYR A 15 5.57 -17.58 -8.04
N ILE A 16 6.62 -17.88 -8.80
CA ILE A 16 6.64 -17.78 -10.26
C ILE A 16 6.91 -19.20 -10.79
N PRO A 17 6.13 -19.70 -11.76
CA PRO A 17 6.36 -21.02 -12.34
C PRO A 17 7.78 -21.17 -12.87
N GLU A 18 8.31 -22.40 -12.78
CA GLU A 18 9.65 -22.72 -13.25
C GLU A 18 9.86 -22.31 -14.72
N ASN A 19 11.05 -21.80 -15.02
CA ASN A 19 11.46 -21.37 -16.36
C ASN A 19 10.53 -20.31 -16.99
N LYS A 20 9.85 -19.50 -16.17
CA LYS A 20 9.07 -18.34 -16.63
C LYS A 20 9.64 -17.03 -16.07
N THR A 21 9.51 -15.99 -16.89
CA THR A 21 10.00 -14.64 -16.60
C THR A 21 8.83 -13.67 -16.67
N ALA A 22 8.77 -12.72 -15.75
CA ALA A 22 7.82 -11.63 -15.75
C ALA A 22 8.40 -10.45 -16.53
N ALA A 23 7.67 -9.95 -17.53
CA ALA A 23 8.18 -8.90 -18.41
C ALA A 23 8.09 -7.52 -17.73
N TYR A 24 9.13 -6.71 -17.89
CA TYR A 24 9.14 -5.34 -17.36
C TYR A 24 8.16 -4.45 -18.12
N ARG A 25 7.52 -3.55 -17.36
CA ARG A 25 6.68 -2.48 -17.87
C ARG A 25 7.04 -1.19 -17.17
N HIS A 26 7.34 -0.15 -17.94
CA HIS A 26 7.66 1.15 -17.37
C HIS A 26 6.51 1.65 -16.49
N ASN A 27 6.85 2.03 -15.26
CA ASN A 27 5.94 2.57 -14.26
C ASN A 27 4.76 1.68 -13.82
N LYS A 28 4.73 0.42 -14.27
CA LYS A 28 3.63 -0.52 -14.03
C LYS A 28 4.13 -1.75 -13.27
N VAL A 29 3.19 -2.57 -12.84
CA VAL A 29 3.49 -3.89 -12.29
C VAL A 29 4.07 -4.75 -13.41
N PHE A 30 4.98 -5.67 -13.06
CA PHE A 30 5.49 -6.65 -14.01
C PHE A 30 4.35 -7.46 -14.66
N ASP A 31 4.50 -7.80 -15.93
CA ASP A 31 3.60 -8.73 -16.61
C ASP A 31 3.98 -10.15 -16.22
N PHE A 32 3.35 -10.63 -15.14
CA PHE A 32 3.61 -11.97 -14.63
C PHE A 32 3.00 -13.08 -15.50
N PRO A 33 3.68 -14.23 -15.65
CA PRO A 33 3.18 -15.39 -16.38
C PRO A 33 1.98 -16.04 -15.67
N ASN A 34 1.15 -16.75 -16.44
CA ASN A 34 0.11 -17.61 -15.87
C ASN A 34 0.73 -18.65 -14.93
N GLY A 35 0.09 -18.86 -13.78
CA GLY A 35 0.57 -19.68 -12.67
C GLY A 35 1.26 -18.90 -11.55
N THR A 36 1.60 -17.62 -11.75
CA THR A 36 2.15 -16.79 -10.66
C THR A 36 1.16 -16.62 -9.52
N ALA A 37 1.64 -16.71 -8.29
CA ALA A 37 0.90 -16.37 -7.08
C ALA A 37 1.63 -15.30 -6.26
N LEU A 38 0.93 -14.22 -5.92
CA LEU A 38 1.38 -13.21 -4.97
C LEU A 38 0.62 -13.42 -3.66
N ILE A 39 1.37 -13.63 -2.58
CA ILE A 39 0.81 -14.05 -1.29
C ILE A 39 1.18 -13.01 -0.25
N LYS A 40 0.21 -12.57 0.54
CA LYS A 40 0.43 -11.60 1.61
C LYS A 40 -0.33 -12.03 2.86
N THR A 41 0.38 -12.23 3.95
CA THR A 41 -0.20 -12.48 5.28
C THR A 41 -0.11 -11.23 6.12
N PHE A 42 -1.24 -10.79 6.66
CA PHE A 42 -1.32 -9.71 7.62
C PHE A 42 -1.31 -10.28 9.03
N ALA A 43 -0.53 -9.66 9.91
CA ALA A 43 -0.33 -10.14 11.27
C ALA A 43 -0.03 -8.97 12.21
N TYR A 44 -0.17 -9.21 13.51
CA TYR A 44 0.56 -8.49 14.54
C TYR A 44 1.60 -9.44 15.10
N LEU A 45 2.87 -9.26 14.70
CA LEU A 45 3.96 -10.12 15.13
C LEU A 45 4.38 -9.84 16.57
N ASN A 46 4.16 -8.61 17.05
CA ASN A 46 4.45 -8.17 18.41
C ASN A 46 5.92 -8.40 18.83
N ASN A 47 6.85 -8.23 17.88
CA ASN A 47 8.29 -8.50 18.06
C ASN A 47 9.07 -7.46 18.90
N TYR A 48 8.39 -6.54 19.59
CA TYR A 48 9.06 -5.55 20.43
C TYR A 48 9.64 -6.22 21.68
N GLN A 49 10.86 -5.84 22.07
CA GLN A 49 11.64 -6.52 23.12
C GLN A 49 10.93 -6.67 24.48
N ASN A 50 9.91 -5.84 24.76
CA ASN A 50 9.14 -5.84 26.01
C ASN A 50 7.68 -6.31 25.84
N SER A 51 7.34 -6.91 24.70
CA SER A 51 5.98 -7.39 24.45
C SER A 51 5.75 -8.78 25.05
N ASN A 52 4.81 -8.87 25.99
CA ASN A 52 4.23 -10.15 26.42
C ASN A 52 3.03 -10.59 25.55
N THR A 53 2.76 -9.87 24.46
CA THR A 53 1.63 -10.20 23.56
C THR A 53 2.11 -11.19 22.50
N SER A 54 1.44 -12.34 22.42
CA SER A 54 1.71 -13.34 21.40
C SER A 54 1.50 -12.80 20.00
N LYS A 55 2.24 -13.35 19.03
CA LYS A 55 1.98 -13.14 17.61
C LYS A 55 0.55 -13.57 17.26
N GLN A 56 -0.09 -12.80 16.39
CA GLN A 56 -1.39 -13.13 15.81
C GLN A 56 -1.39 -12.90 14.30
N LEU A 57 -1.54 -13.97 13.53
CA LEU A 57 -1.91 -13.99 12.12
C LEU A 57 -3.41 -13.67 11.99
N LEU A 58 -3.74 -12.80 11.05
CA LEU A 58 -5.10 -12.29 10.85
C LEU A 58 -5.72 -12.87 9.58
N GLU A 59 -5.05 -12.66 8.45
CA GLU A 59 -5.51 -13.12 7.14
C GLU A 59 -4.34 -13.38 6.20
N THR A 60 -4.56 -14.24 5.20
CA THR A 60 -3.66 -14.46 4.07
C THR A 60 -4.43 -14.20 2.78
N ARG A 61 -3.97 -13.23 1.98
CA ARG A 61 -4.52 -12.89 0.67
C ARG A 61 -3.63 -13.42 -0.45
N LEU A 62 -4.26 -14.00 -1.46
CA LEU A 62 -3.61 -14.49 -2.66
C LEU A 62 -4.15 -13.71 -3.87
N LEU A 63 -3.25 -13.31 -4.75
CA LEU A 63 -3.57 -12.99 -6.15
C LEU A 63 -2.92 -14.06 -7.01
N ILE A 64 -3.72 -14.78 -7.78
CA ILE A 64 -3.27 -15.89 -8.63
C ILE A 64 -3.53 -15.53 -10.09
N LYS A 65 -2.49 -15.59 -10.94
CA LYS A 65 -2.58 -15.33 -12.37
C LYS A 65 -3.06 -16.59 -13.09
N LYS A 66 -4.29 -16.59 -13.61
CA LYS A 66 -4.89 -17.71 -14.37
C LYS A 66 -5.49 -17.18 -15.67
N SER A 67 -5.21 -17.84 -16.79
CA SER A 67 -5.78 -17.50 -18.11
C SER A 67 -5.69 -16.00 -18.45
N ASN A 68 -4.54 -15.38 -18.14
CA ASN A 68 -4.24 -13.95 -18.29
C ASN A 68 -5.04 -13.01 -17.38
N GLU A 69 -5.74 -13.51 -16.38
CA GLU A 69 -6.51 -12.73 -15.39
C GLU A 69 -6.01 -12.98 -13.96
N TRP A 70 -6.20 -11.99 -13.08
CA TRP A 70 -5.87 -12.13 -11.67
C TRP A 70 -7.12 -12.52 -10.88
N VAL A 71 -7.03 -13.63 -10.15
CA VAL A 71 -8.05 -14.10 -9.24
C VAL A 71 -7.61 -13.80 -7.81
N ASN A 72 -8.45 -13.15 -7.03
CA ASN A 72 -8.21 -12.87 -5.61
C ASN A 72 -8.88 -13.90 -4.71
N VAL A 73 -8.16 -14.33 -3.68
CA VAL A 73 -8.65 -15.26 -2.65
C VAL A 73 -8.17 -14.78 -1.29
N SER A 74 -9.02 -14.86 -0.27
CA SER A 74 -8.68 -14.49 1.11
C SER A 74 -8.91 -15.67 2.04
N TYR A 75 -8.00 -15.86 2.98
CA TYR A 75 -8.09 -16.85 4.05
C TYR A 75 -7.99 -16.13 5.39
N ILE A 76 -8.77 -16.55 6.38
CA ILE A 76 -8.78 -15.99 7.73
C ILE A 76 -8.22 -17.03 8.68
N TRP A 77 -7.24 -16.64 9.49
CA TRP A 77 -6.63 -17.50 10.50
C TRP A 77 -7.59 -17.75 11.66
N ASN A 78 -7.54 -18.95 12.22
CA ASN A 78 -8.27 -19.29 13.45
C ASN A 78 -7.56 -18.78 14.70
N ASP A 79 -8.27 -18.81 15.83
CA ASP A 79 -7.75 -18.31 17.10
C ASP A 79 -6.59 -19.17 17.63
N ASP A 80 -6.54 -20.46 17.28
CA ASP A 80 -5.45 -21.38 17.61
C ASP A 80 -4.17 -21.16 16.78
N GLN A 81 -4.21 -20.28 15.78
CA GLN A 81 -3.06 -19.87 14.95
C GLN A 81 -2.39 -21.01 14.17
N ASN A 82 -3.14 -22.07 13.86
CA ASN A 82 -2.62 -23.26 13.16
C ASN A 82 -3.23 -23.48 11.77
N GLU A 83 -4.37 -22.85 11.46
CA GLU A 83 -5.07 -23.03 10.19
C GLU A 83 -5.74 -21.74 9.72
N ALA A 84 -5.83 -21.56 8.40
CA ALA A 84 -6.54 -20.45 7.79
C ALA A 84 -7.60 -20.95 6.82
N PHE A 85 -8.83 -20.45 6.97
CA PHE A 85 -10.00 -20.92 6.23
C PHE A 85 -10.35 -19.94 5.11
N LEU A 86 -10.68 -20.48 3.94
CA LEU A 86 -11.16 -19.70 2.80
C LEU A 86 -12.35 -18.84 3.23
N SER A 87 -12.28 -17.54 2.97
CA SER A 87 -13.33 -16.60 3.33
C SER A 87 -13.72 -15.73 2.14
N ILE A 88 -14.97 -15.88 1.71
CA ILE A 88 -15.59 -15.04 0.68
C ILE A 88 -16.14 -13.75 1.31
N ALA A 89 -16.74 -13.91 2.49
CA ALA A 89 -17.19 -12.80 3.31
C ALA A 89 -16.00 -12.08 3.94
N GLY A 90 -16.18 -10.80 4.23
CA GLY A 90 -15.22 -10.06 5.05
C GLY A 90 -15.39 -10.47 6.51
N LYS A 91 -14.44 -10.06 7.35
CA LYS A 91 -14.51 -10.24 8.81
C LYS A 91 -13.97 -9.01 9.50
N THR A 92 -14.58 -8.62 10.61
CA THR A 92 -13.96 -7.70 11.56
C THR A 92 -13.35 -8.53 12.68
N ILE A 93 -12.04 -8.40 12.88
CA ILE A 93 -11.29 -9.05 13.95
C ILE A 93 -11.00 -7.97 14.99
N SER A 94 -11.67 -8.05 16.14
CA SER A 94 -11.31 -7.23 17.31
C SER A 94 -10.03 -7.81 17.90
N THR A 95 -8.98 -7.01 17.92
CA THR A 95 -7.67 -7.44 18.42
C THR A 95 -6.88 -6.27 18.99
N LYS A 96 -5.66 -6.54 19.44
CA LYS A 96 -4.73 -5.61 20.04
C LYS A 96 -3.31 -5.91 19.60
N PHE A 97 -2.47 -4.87 19.54
CA PHE A 97 -1.05 -4.99 19.25
C PHE A 97 -0.24 -4.06 20.13
N ILE A 98 1.06 -4.33 20.24
CA ILE A 98 1.99 -3.41 20.91
C ILE A 98 2.57 -2.46 19.86
N ASN A 99 2.43 -1.15 20.07
CA ASN A 99 3.02 -0.14 19.19
C ASN A 99 4.52 0.07 19.48
N GLU A 100 5.18 0.91 18.69
CA GLU A 100 6.62 1.20 18.84
C GLU A 100 7.02 1.82 20.19
N TYR A 101 6.06 2.46 20.87
CA TYR A 101 6.23 3.04 22.21
C TYR A 101 5.96 2.02 23.34
N GLY A 102 5.71 0.75 23.00
CA GLY A 102 5.43 -0.31 23.96
C GLY A 102 4.01 -0.30 24.54
N ASN A 103 3.10 0.52 23.98
CA ASN A 103 1.72 0.64 24.46
C ASN A 103 0.84 -0.40 23.76
N LEU A 104 -0.12 -0.96 24.51
CA LEU A 104 -1.14 -1.84 23.97
C LEU A 104 -2.24 -1.01 23.31
N VAL A 105 -2.52 -1.28 22.03
CA VAL A 105 -3.49 -0.55 21.22
C VAL A 105 -4.59 -1.50 20.75
N ASP A 106 -5.84 -1.18 21.07
CA ASP A 106 -7.01 -1.89 20.55
C ASP A 106 -7.33 -1.47 19.11
N VAL A 107 -7.69 -2.44 18.28
CA VAL A 107 -7.99 -2.24 16.87
C VAL A 107 -9.07 -3.19 16.40
N ARG A 108 -9.95 -2.69 15.51
CA ARG A 108 -10.90 -3.51 14.78
C ARG A 108 -10.39 -3.72 13.36
N TYR A 109 -9.54 -4.72 13.20
CA TYR A 109 -8.94 -5.05 11.91
C TYR A 109 -10.02 -5.56 10.94
N ARG A 110 -10.12 -4.94 9.76
CA ARG A 110 -11.12 -5.32 8.75
C ARG A 110 -10.49 -6.13 7.62
N VAL A 111 -10.85 -7.40 7.57
CA VAL A 111 -10.63 -8.27 6.41
C VAL A 111 -11.69 -7.91 5.36
N PRO A 112 -11.29 -7.41 4.18
CA PRO A 112 -12.24 -7.08 3.11
C PRO A 112 -12.83 -8.36 2.51
N ASN A 113 -14.09 -8.28 2.08
CA ASN A 113 -14.70 -9.35 1.31
C ASN A 113 -14.13 -9.40 -0.13
N ILE A 114 -14.46 -10.45 -0.88
CA ILE A 114 -13.92 -10.67 -2.22
C ILE A 114 -14.22 -9.54 -3.21
N ASN A 115 -15.37 -8.86 -3.07
CA ASN A 115 -15.77 -7.74 -3.92
C ASN A 115 -15.04 -6.46 -3.54
N GLN A 116 -14.83 -6.22 -2.23
CA GLN A 116 -14.09 -5.07 -1.71
C GLN A 116 -12.62 -5.06 -2.11
N CYS A 117 -12.04 -6.23 -2.45
CA CYS A 117 -10.69 -6.27 -3.02
C CYS A 117 -10.56 -5.40 -4.29
N LYS A 118 -11.65 -5.26 -5.07
CA LYS A 118 -11.68 -4.44 -6.28
C LYS A 118 -11.60 -2.94 -5.99
N GLU A 119 -11.91 -2.48 -4.77
CA GLU A 119 -11.81 -1.06 -4.39
C GLU A 119 -10.38 -0.53 -4.59
N CYS A 120 -9.38 -1.36 -4.29
CA CYS A 120 -7.96 -1.03 -4.47
C CYS A 120 -7.31 -1.70 -5.69
N HIS A 121 -7.75 -2.92 -6.04
CA HIS A 121 -7.09 -3.73 -7.08
C HIS A 121 -7.72 -3.57 -8.47
N THR A 122 -8.69 -2.68 -8.67
CA THR A 122 -9.24 -2.41 -10.01
C THR A 122 -8.37 -1.42 -10.78
N SER A 123 -8.06 -1.75 -12.02
CA SER A 123 -7.57 -0.80 -13.02
C SER A 123 -8.22 -1.12 -14.35
N ASN A 124 -8.88 -0.14 -14.98
CA ASN A 124 -9.62 -0.33 -16.24
C ASN A 124 -10.60 -1.54 -16.18
N LYS A 125 -11.31 -1.67 -15.05
CA LYS A 125 -12.28 -2.75 -14.75
C LYS A 125 -11.68 -4.15 -14.62
N LYS A 126 -10.36 -4.29 -14.55
CA LYS A 126 -9.65 -5.57 -14.34
C LYS A 126 -8.94 -5.58 -12.99
N ILE A 127 -8.90 -6.74 -12.34
CA ILE A 127 -8.10 -6.94 -11.13
C ILE A 127 -6.62 -6.96 -11.52
N THR A 128 -5.81 -6.15 -10.83
CA THR A 128 -4.36 -6.08 -11.00
C THR A 128 -3.66 -6.01 -9.65
N PRO A 129 -2.44 -6.58 -9.50
CA PRO A 129 -1.58 -6.28 -8.37
C PRO A 129 -1.21 -4.80 -8.35
N ILE A 130 -0.69 -4.35 -7.21
CA ILE A 130 -0.32 -2.96 -6.96
C ILE A 130 1.21 -2.82 -6.79
N GLY A 131 1.75 -3.56 -5.82
CA GLY A 131 3.10 -3.35 -5.29
C GLY A 131 4.29 -3.84 -6.14
N PRO A 132 4.21 -4.94 -6.92
CA PRO A 132 5.38 -5.47 -7.65
C PRO A 132 5.74 -4.65 -8.90
N LYS A 133 6.11 -3.38 -8.71
CA LYS A 133 6.71 -2.50 -9.73
C LYS A 133 8.23 -2.51 -9.54
N ALA A 134 9.01 -2.39 -10.62
CA ALA A 134 10.48 -2.40 -10.53
C ALA A 134 11.02 -1.35 -9.53
N ARG A 135 10.44 -0.14 -9.52
CA ARG A 135 10.80 0.95 -8.59
C ARG A 135 10.62 0.62 -7.10
N ASN A 136 9.75 -0.34 -6.78
CA ASN A 136 9.49 -0.79 -5.41
C ASN A 136 10.41 -1.94 -4.99
N LEU A 137 10.95 -2.68 -5.97
CA LEU A 137 11.81 -3.84 -5.77
C LEU A 137 13.31 -3.49 -5.86
N ASN A 138 13.68 -2.37 -6.48
CA ASN A 138 15.07 -1.93 -6.58
C ASN A 138 15.56 -1.29 -5.27
N LYS A 139 15.68 -2.14 -4.24
CA LYS A 139 16.10 -1.78 -2.88
C LYS A 139 16.86 -2.95 -2.24
N SER A 140 17.62 -2.69 -1.19
CA SER A 140 18.19 -3.76 -0.37
C SER A 140 17.10 -4.52 0.38
N PHE A 141 17.23 -5.83 0.44
CA PHE A 141 16.35 -6.72 1.18
C PHE A 141 17.18 -7.78 1.91
N ASN A 142 16.82 -8.06 3.16
CA ASN A 142 17.53 -9.03 4.00
C ASN A 142 16.98 -10.43 3.72
N TYR A 143 17.72 -11.20 2.92
CA TYR A 143 17.45 -12.62 2.71
C TYR A 143 18.14 -13.45 3.80
N PHE A 144 17.79 -14.74 3.89
CA PHE A 144 18.48 -15.69 4.77
C PHE A 144 20.00 -15.78 4.49
N GLU A 145 20.40 -15.66 3.22
CA GLU A 145 21.80 -15.63 2.78
C GLU A 145 22.51 -14.28 3.03
N GLY A 146 21.81 -13.27 3.54
CA GLY A 146 22.31 -11.89 3.69
C GLY A 146 21.56 -10.84 2.87
N SER A 147 21.99 -9.58 3.01
CA SER A 147 21.36 -8.44 2.32
C SER A 147 21.72 -8.43 0.83
N LYS A 148 20.70 -8.37 -0.04
CA LYS A 148 20.87 -8.28 -1.51
C LYS A 148 19.85 -7.30 -2.08
N ASN A 149 20.16 -6.67 -3.21
CA ASN A 149 19.15 -5.91 -3.94
C ASN A 149 18.06 -6.87 -4.45
N GLN A 150 16.80 -6.59 -4.12
CA GLN A 150 15.69 -7.51 -4.37
C GLN A 150 15.39 -7.69 -5.87
N LEU A 151 15.45 -6.63 -6.67
CA LEU A 151 15.28 -6.71 -8.11
C LEU A 151 16.41 -7.52 -8.77
N MET A 152 17.65 -7.32 -8.34
CA MET A 152 18.79 -8.13 -8.81
C MET A 152 18.67 -9.60 -8.42
N LYS A 153 18.22 -9.91 -7.20
CA LYS A 153 17.98 -11.31 -6.78
C LYS A 153 16.89 -11.96 -7.65
N TRP A 154 15.83 -11.23 -8.00
CA TRP A 154 14.82 -11.72 -8.95
C TRP A 154 15.41 -11.99 -10.34
N HIS A 155 16.32 -11.14 -10.82
CA HIS A 155 17.02 -11.38 -12.07
C HIS A 155 17.89 -12.66 -12.00
N GLN A 156 18.66 -12.84 -10.92
CA GLN A 156 19.48 -14.03 -10.69
C GLN A 156 18.65 -15.33 -10.64
N MET A 157 17.38 -15.23 -10.23
CA MET A 157 16.42 -16.35 -10.22
C MET A 157 15.75 -16.59 -11.59
N GLY A 158 16.07 -15.79 -12.62
CA GLY A 158 15.42 -15.86 -13.94
C GLY A 158 14.00 -15.29 -13.97
N TRP A 159 13.56 -14.64 -12.89
CA TRP A 159 12.18 -14.15 -12.74
C TRP A 159 11.92 -12.84 -13.47
N VAL A 160 12.97 -12.04 -13.71
CA VAL A 160 12.89 -10.78 -14.47
C VAL A 160 14.12 -10.61 -15.36
N GLU A 161 13.99 -9.77 -16.37
CA GLU A 161 15.08 -9.33 -17.25
C GLU A 161 16.13 -8.51 -16.47
N ASN A 162 17.35 -8.45 -17.02
CA ASN A 162 18.44 -7.66 -16.44
C ASN A 162 18.33 -6.16 -16.79
N ASN A 163 19.19 -5.32 -16.20
CA ASN A 163 19.46 -3.93 -16.62
C ASN A 163 18.23 -3.00 -16.63
N ILE A 164 17.28 -3.24 -15.73
CA ILE A 164 16.13 -2.35 -15.55
C ILE A 164 16.60 -1.07 -14.84
N ASN A 165 16.86 -0.01 -15.62
CA ASN A 165 17.21 1.30 -15.10
C ASN A 165 15.95 2.08 -14.71
N ILE A 166 15.77 2.35 -13.41
CA ILE A 166 14.61 3.07 -12.88
C ILE A 166 15.00 3.97 -11.71
N LYS A 167 14.22 5.04 -11.49
CA LYS A 167 14.25 5.78 -10.23
C LYS A 167 13.56 4.94 -9.15
N SER A 168 14.32 4.49 -8.16
CA SER A 168 13.78 3.74 -7.02
C SER A 168 12.93 4.63 -6.12
N MET A 169 11.91 4.05 -5.51
CA MET A 169 11.26 4.69 -4.37
C MET A 169 12.16 4.61 -3.15
N VAL A 170 12.05 5.59 -2.25
CA VAL A 170 12.78 5.60 -0.99
C VAL A 170 11.93 5.00 0.13
N ASP A 171 12.56 4.71 1.27
CA ASP A 171 11.79 4.47 2.47
C ASP A 171 11.33 5.81 3.05
N TRP A 172 10.03 5.95 3.31
CA TRP A 172 9.48 7.21 3.83
C TRP A 172 9.91 7.47 5.27
N GLN A 173 10.36 6.44 6.00
CA GLN A 173 10.89 6.56 7.36
C GLN A 173 12.40 6.89 7.37
N ASP A 174 13.11 6.75 6.24
CA ASP A 174 14.53 7.06 6.18
C ASP A 174 14.75 8.57 6.08
N GLU A 175 15.05 9.19 7.23
CA GLU A 175 15.23 10.63 7.38
C GLU A 175 16.43 11.20 6.62
N SER A 176 17.37 10.34 6.20
CA SER A 176 18.50 10.76 5.37
C SER A 176 18.10 11.09 3.92
N LYS A 177 16.86 10.75 3.52
CA LYS A 177 16.34 10.97 2.18
C LYS A 177 15.57 12.29 2.09
N ASP A 178 15.52 12.83 0.87
CA ASP A 178 14.78 14.05 0.56
C ASP A 178 13.30 13.96 0.99
N LEU A 179 12.79 15.05 1.57
CA LEU A 179 11.44 15.12 2.11
C LEU A 179 10.37 14.87 1.04
N ASN A 180 10.55 15.43 -0.16
CA ASN A 180 9.61 15.23 -1.26
C ASN A 180 9.66 13.78 -1.76
N ASP A 181 10.83 13.17 -1.90
CA ASP A 181 10.94 11.75 -2.27
C ASP A 181 10.28 10.82 -1.22
N ARG A 182 10.45 11.10 0.09
CA ARG A 182 9.79 10.36 1.18
C ARG A 182 8.27 10.48 1.10
N ALA A 183 7.74 11.70 1.02
CA ALA A 183 6.31 11.98 0.95
C ALA A 183 5.67 11.36 -0.29
N ARG A 184 6.30 11.53 -1.47
CA ARG A 184 5.82 10.96 -2.73
C ARG A 184 5.88 9.44 -2.73
N SER A 185 6.88 8.81 -2.12
CA SER A 185 6.96 7.35 -1.97
C SER A 185 5.85 6.81 -1.06
N TYR A 186 5.47 7.56 -0.02
CA TYR A 186 4.33 7.22 0.84
C TYR A 186 3.00 7.32 0.08
N LEU A 187 2.75 8.44 -0.61
CA LEU A 187 1.53 8.66 -1.38
C LEU A 187 1.39 7.63 -2.51
N ASP A 188 2.48 7.24 -3.16
CA ASP A 188 2.45 6.23 -4.22
C ASP A 188 1.90 4.88 -3.73
N ILE A 189 2.52 4.32 -2.69
CA ILE A 189 2.17 2.98 -2.24
C ILE A 189 0.82 2.93 -1.52
N ASN A 190 0.40 4.03 -0.88
CA ASN A 190 -0.83 4.10 -0.08
C ASN A 190 -2.03 4.68 -0.84
N CYS A 191 -1.84 5.46 -1.90
CA CYS A 191 -2.92 6.20 -2.54
C CYS A 191 -2.95 6.09 -4.07
N ALA A 192 -1.81 6.00 -4.74
CA ALA A 192 -1.76 6.09 -6.21
C ALA A 192 -2.48 4.97 -6.95
N HIS A 193 -2.66 3.80 -6.34
CA HIS A 193 -3.42 2.72 -6.97
C HIS A 193 -4.91 3.07 -7.20
N CYS A 194 -5.47 3.96 -6.38
CA CYS A 194 -6.79 4.56 -6.62
C CYS A 194 -6.67 5.87 -7.43
N HIS A 195 -5.67 6.69 -7.09
CA HIS A 195 -5.39 8.00 -7.66
C HIS A 195 -4.39 7.92 -8.84
N ILE A 196 -4.81 7.25 -9.91
CA ILE A 196 -4.12 7.14 -11.19
C ILE A 196 -5.16 6.93 -12.30
N ASP A 197 -4.78 7.15 -13.55
CA ASP A 197 -5.64 6.86 -14.70
C ASP A 197 -6.17 5.42 -14.69
N GLY A 198 -7.50 5.29 -14.75
CA GLY A 198 -8.22 4.02 -14.70
C GLY A 198 -8.31 3.36 -13.32
N GLY A 199 -7.77 3.98 -12.27
CA GLY A 199 -7.99 3.59 -10.87
C GLY A 199 -9.37 4.00 -10.35
N SER A 200 -9.73 3.57 -9.15
CA SER A 200 -11.08 3.81 -8.59
C SER A 200 -11.41 5.27 -8.29
N ALA A 201 -10.39 6.14 -8.19
CA ALA A 201 -10.56 7.58 -7.96
C ALA A 201 -10.12 8.41 -9.19
N ASP A 202 -10.03 7.82 -10.37
CA ASP A 202 -9.55 8.48 -11.60
C ASP A 202 -10.34 9.75 -11.96
N THR A 203 -11.66 9.73 -11.80
CA THR A 203 -12.56 10.88 -12.04
C THR A 203 -12.26 12.10 -11.17
N SER A 204 -11.53 11.93 -10.06
CA SER A 204 -11.07 13.06 -9.25
C SER A 204 -10.04 13.91 -9.99
N GLY A 205 -9.32 13.33 -10.95
CA GLY A 205 -8.15 13.92 -11.63
C GLY A 205 -6.95 14.15 -10.71
N LEU A 206 -6.97 13.62 -9.47
CA LEU A 206 -5.84 13.63 -8.56
C LEU A 206 -4.99 12.40 -8.86
N ILE A 207 -3.73 12.62 -9.25
CA ILE A 207 -2.77 11.59 -9.62
C ILE A 207 -1.64 11.61 -8.59
N LEU A 208 -1.51 10.52 -7.83
CA LEU A 208 -0.53 10.40 -6.73
C LEU A 208 0.62 9.45 -7.06
N ASP A 209 0.74 9.00 -8.31
CA ASP A 209 1.85 8.17 -8.76
C ASP A 209 3.20 8.87 -8.57
N TYR A 210 4.22 8.12 -8.16
CA TYR A 210 5.55 8.64 -7.83
C TYR A 210 6.23 9.42 -8.98
N LEU A 211 5.95 9.08 -10.25
CA LEU A 211 6.56 9.75 -11.40
C LEU A 211 5.75 10.92 -11.95
N GLU A 212 4.55 11.20 -11.42
CA GLU A 212 3.76 12.35 -11.86
C GLU A 212 4.50 13.66 -11.54
N SER A 213 4.57 14.55 -12.53
CA SER A 213 5.31 15.82 -12.48
C SER A 213 4.42 17.03 -12.72
N ASN A 214 3.22 16.84 -13.28
CA ASN A 214 2.25 17.91 -13.44
C ASN A 214 1.69 18.33 -12.08
N LYS A 215 2.00 19.58 -11.67
CA LYS A 215 1.61 20.13 -10.37
C LYS A 215 0.10 20.07 -10.10
N ILE A 216 -0.72 20.33 -11.11
CA ILE A 216 -2.18 20.32 -10.96
C ILE A 216 -2.68 18.88 -10.74
N ASN A 217 -2.18 17.91 -11.52
CA ASN A 217 -2.51 16.50 -11.32
C ASN A 217 -2.10 16.00 -9.93
N LEU A 218 -0.95 16.45 -9.42
CA LEU A 218 -0.49 16.15 -8.06
C LEU A 218 -1.36 16.73 -6.95
N GLY A 219 -2.27 17.64 -7.28
CA GLY A 219 -3.18 18.26 -6.34
C GLY A 219 -2.83 19.71 -5.95
N ILE A 220 -1.71 20.26 -6.43
CA ILE A 220 -1.28 21.63 -6.08
C ILE A 220 -2.26 22.64 -6.69
N TYR A 221 -2.98 23.36 -5.82
CA TYR A 221 -4.09 24.25 -6.18
C TYR A 221 -5.15 23.60 -7.08
N LYS A 222 -5.24 22.28 -7.04
CA LYS A 222 -6.24 21.53 -7.79
C LYS A 222 -7.57 21.63 -7.07
N LYS A 223 -8.61 22.12 -7.74
CA LYS A 223 -9.96 22.13 -7.18
C LYS A 223 -10.50 20.70 -7.03
N PRO A 224 -11.25 20.40 -5.96
CA PRO A 224 -11.92 19.13 -5.83
C PRO A 224 -13.00 18.99 -6.90
N VAL A 225 -13.11 17.79 -7.48
CA VAL A 225 -14.17 17.46 -8.44
C VAL A 225 -15.25 16.61 -7.77
N ALA A 226 -14.85 15.64 -6.94
CA ALA A 226 -15.73 14.59 -6.42
C ALA A 226 -15.66 14.38 -4.90
N THR A 227 -15.13 15.33 -4.12
CA THR A 227 -14.94 15.13 -2.66
C THR A 227 -16.15 15.50 -1.81
N GLY A 228 -17.14 16.24 -2.33
CA GLY A 228 -18.36 16.59 -1.59
C GLY A 228 -18.10 17.11 -0.17
N ARG A 229 -18.80 16.56 0.83
CA ARG A 229 -18.59 16.88 2.26
C ARG A 229 -17.17 16.64 2.75
N ALA A 230 -16.44 15.70 2.15
CA ALA A 230 -15.06 15.39 2.51
C ALA A 230 -14.06 16.48 2.09
N SER A 231 -14.52 17.53 1.39
CA SER A 231 -13.72 18.76 1.18
C SER A 231 -13.63 19.63 2.43
N ASN A 232 -14.58 19.52 3.38
CA ASN A 232 -14.68 20.41 4.54
C ASN A 232 -14.63 21.91 4.18
N ASN A 233 -15.30 22.31 3.09
CA ASN A 233 -15.30 23.67 2.54
C ASN A 233 -13.90 24.21 2.14
N LEU A 234 -12.87 23.36 2.14
CA LEU A 234 -11.54 23.70 1.63
C LEU A 234 -11.57 23.76 0.10
N ARG A 235 -10.75 24.63 -0.48
CA ARG A 235 -10.81 24.96 -1.92
C ARG A 235 -9.96 24.04 -2.80
N TYR A 236 -8.91 23.45 -2.25
CA TYR A 236 -7.89 22.76 -3.05
C TYR A 236 -7.41 21.46 -2.40
N SER A 237 -7.00 20.49 -3.23
CA SER A 237 -6.41 19.23 -2.78
C SER A 237 -5.17 19.47 -1.91
N ILE A 238 -4.24 20.29 -2.40
CA ILE A 238 -3.02 20.71 -1.70
C ILE A 238 -2.84 22.22 -1.88
N VAL A 239 -2.58 22.91 -0.77
CA VAL A 239 -2.21 24.33 -0.73
C VAL A 239 -0.76 24.41 -0.22
N PRO A 240 0.23 24.69 -1.09
CA PRO A 240 1.63 24.84 -0.69
C PRO A 240 1.79 25.82 0.48
N GLY A 241 2.64 25.46 1.45
CA GLY A 241 2.87 26.23 2.66
C GLY A 241 1.73 26.19 3.69
N LYS A 242 0.55 25.63 3.35
CA LYS A 242 -0.65 25.67 4.19
C LYS A 242 -1.32 24.29 4.35
N PRO A 243 -0.75 23.43 5.20
CA PRO A 243 -1.31 22.09 5.46
C PRO A 243 -2.78 22.10 5.89
N ASP A 244 -3.17 23.03 6.77
CA ASP A 244 -4.53 23.11 7.33
C ASP A 244 -5.58 23.58 6.30
N GLU A 245 -5.15 24.17 5.18
CA GLU A 245 -6.02 24.56 4.06
C GLU A 245 -6.11 23.44 2.97
N SER A 246 -5.48 22.28 3.19
CA SER A 246 -5.34 21.20 2.20
C SER A 246 -6.29 20.02 2.45
N ILE A 247 -7.17 19.72 1.49
CA ILE A 247 -8.12 18.60 1.57
C ILE A 247 -7.41 17.26 1.79
N LEU A 248 -6.26 17.03 1.15
CA LEU A 248 -5.50 15.78 1.25
C LEU A 248 -5.21 15.43 2.72
N LEU A 249 -4.63 16.38 3.46
CA LEU A 249 -4.22 16.16 4.85
C LEU A 249 -5.43 16.00 5.77
N TYR A 250 -6.46 16.84 5.60
CA TYR A 250 -7.71 16.73 6.34
C TYR A 250 -8.34 15.32 6.23
N ARG A 251 -8.38 14.77 5.01
CA ARG A 251 -8.90 13.42 4.77
C ARG A 251 -8.01 12.32 5.33
N MET A 252 -6.69 12.52 5.38
CA MET A 252 -5.76 11.57 6.01
C MET A 252 -5.97 11.51 7.54
N GLN A 253 -6.28 12.64 8.18
CA GLN A 253 -6.49 12.75 9.63
C GLN A 253 -7.87 12.24 10.09
N SER A 254 -8.89 12.32 9.23
CA SER A 254 -10.25 11.94 9.62
C SER A 254 -10.38 10.44 9.89
N LEU A 255 -11.23 10.09 10.87
CA LEU A 255 -11.71 8.73 11.13
C LEU A 255 -13.20 8.54 10.76
N ASP A 256 -13.86 9.60 10.27
CA ASP A 256 -15.23 9.49 9.75
C ASP A 256 -15.19 8.69 8.44
N PRO A 257 -15.91 7.55 8.32
CA PRO A 257 -15.89 6.72 7.11
C PRO A 257 -16.26 7.45 5.82
N GLY A 258 -17.01 8.54 5.90
CA GLY A 258 -17.39 9.37 4.76
C GLY A 258 -16.37 10.43 4.35
N ILE A 259 -15.27 10.55 5.08
CA ILE A 259 -14.25 11.58 4.90
C ILE A 259 -12.85 10.95 4.79
N MET A 260 -12.56 9.98 5.66
CA MET A 260 -11.26 9.35 5.81
C MET A 260 -10.73 8.78 4.49
N MET A 261 -9.41 8.82 4.31
CA MET A 261 -8.73 8.18 3.19
C MET A 261 -7.53 7.34 3.66
N PRO A 262 -7.37 6.09 3.19
CA PRO A 262 -8.31 5.34 2.34
C PRO A 262 -9.65 5.03 3.05
N GLU A 263 -10.72 4.87 2.26
CA GLU A 263 -12.08 4.60 2.76
C GLU A 263 -12.23 3.20 3.37
N SER A 264 -11.34 2.28 3.00
CA SER A 264 -11.28 0.91 3.50
C SER A 264 -9.85 0.49 3.84
N GLY A 265 -9.71 -0.56 4.64
CA GLY A 265 -8.41 -1.09 5.06
C GLY A 265 -7.68 -0.28 6.14
N ARG A 266 -8.37 0.69 6.78
CA ARG A 266 -7.92 1.36 8.01
C ARG A 266 -9.06 1.59 9.00
N PHE A 267 -8.72 1.57 10.27
CA PHE A 267 -9.48 1.99 11.45
C PHE A 267 -8.73 3.07 12.24
N LEU A 268 -7.40 3.05 12.20
CA LEU A 268 -6.53 4.02 12.88
C LEU A 268 -6.02 5.09 11.92
N GLU A 269 -5.65 6.24 12.48
CA GLU A 269 -4.84 7.23 11.77
C GLU A 269 -3.38 6.74 11.70
N HIS A 270 -2.70 7.03 10.59
CA HIS A 270 -1.26 6.80 10.47
C HIS A 270 -0.52 8.08 10.84
N THR A 271 -0.36 8.32 12.14
CA THR A 271 0.09 9.59 12.73
C THR A 271 1.39 10.09 12.13
N GLU A 272 2.39 9.22 12.02
CA GLU A 272 3.73 9.55 11.55
C GLU A 272 3.72 9.94 10.06
N ALA A 273 2.84 9.33 9.28
CA ALA A 273 2.67 9.67 7.89
C ALA A 273 1.88 10.97 7.68
N VAL A 274 0.90 11.25 8.55
CA VAL A 274 0.21 12.54 8.58
C VAL A 274 1.21 13.65 8.89
N GLU A 275 2.11 13.45 9.85
CA GLU A 275 3.18 14.40 10.15
C GLU A 275 4.12 14.61 8.95
N LEU A 276 4.55 13.52 8.29
CA LEU A 276 5.36 13.60 7.07
C LEU A 276 4.67 14.45 5.98
N ILE A 277 3.39 14.19 5.71
CA ILE A 277 2.64 14.91 4.67
C ILE A 277 2.37 16.36 5.08
N ASN A 278 2.10 16.63 6.35
CA ASN A 278 2.00 18.00 6.88
C ASN A 278 3.32 18.76 6.63
N LYS A 279 4.45 18.19 7.05
CA LYS A 279 5.78 18.77 6.85
C LYS A 279 6.09 18.97 5.37
N TRP A 280 5.76 18.00 4.52
CA TRP A 280 5.92 18.12 3.07
C TRP A 280 5.11 19.27 2.49
N ILE A 281 3.80 19.35 2.77
CA ILE A 281 2.94 20.44 2.27
C ILE A 281 3.43 21.81 2.74
N LYS A 282 3.90 21.91 3.99
CA LYS A 282 4.46 23.15 4.55
C LYS A 282 5.73 23.62 3.82
N ASN A 283 6.48 22.71 3.21
CA ASN A 283 7.74 22.98 2.50
C ASN A 283 7.61 22.93 0.96
N LEU A 284 6.39 22.83 0.43
CA LEU A 284 6.10 22.92 -1.02
C LEU A 284 6.17 24.36 -1.54
#